data_AF-I3S649-F1
#
_entry.id   AF-I3S649-F1
#
_cell.length_a   1.000
_cell.length_b   1.000
_cell.length_c   1.000
_cell.angle_alpha   90.00
_cell.angle_beta   90.00
_cell.angle_gamma   90.00
#
_symmetry.space_group_name_H-M   'P 1'
#
loop_
_entity.id
_entity.type
_entity.pdbx_description
1 polymer ?
#
loop_
_entity_poly.entity_id
_entity_poly.type
_entity_poly.pdbx_seq_one_letter_code
_entity_poly.pdbx_strand_id
1 'polypeptide(L)'
;MLIVRFGTTKRTPVAKLFPEWYFHQNASKVFEQDMGFLSSQNEILLKEKLPTKELYLNLKSSDTWVAEYRKWMDKVGHGMPYHFGHSTISLPNEPAVVEHAPAGLVAGLSASSPAKGGIGTMHAPNLANRYFRHVIHCKGCRTVVKAFQAWKNALTAVAVASAALAILVSGRQWKALLLVSASLCSVGVYACSTAIAMNTTNFIRTHRRL
;
A
#
# COMPACT_ATOMS: atom_id res chain seq x y z
N MET A 1 -1.92 -15.23 5.35
CA MET A 1 -0.85 -14.33 4.83
C MET A 1 -1.03 -14.13 3.33
N LEU A 2 -1.40 -12.93 2.89
CA LEU A 2 -1.56 -12.62 1.46
C LEU A 2 -0.22 -12.20 0.86
N ILE A 3 0.29 -12.94 -0.13
CA ILE A 3 1.48 -12.54 -0.90
C ILE A 3 1.00 -12.00 -2.25
N VAL A 4 1.39 -10.75 -2.57
CA VAL A 4 1.06 -10.14 -3.87
C VAL A 4 2.33 -10.01 -4.72
N ARG A 5 2.31 -10.66 -5.89
CA ARG A 5 3.37 -10.58 -6.90
C ARG A 5 2.84 -9.86 -8.13
N PHE A 6 3.61 -8.89 -8.61
CA PHE A 6 3.32 -8.18 -9.84
C PHE A 6 4.22 -8.75 -10.95
N GLY A 7 3.60 -9.35 -11.96
CA GLY A 7 4.26 -9.78 -13.18
C GLY A 7 4.02 -8.77 -14.30
N THR A 8 4.92 -8.73 -15.28
CA THR A 8 4.71 -8.01 -16.53
C THR A 8 4.89 -8.98 -17.70
N THR A 9 4.02 -8.89 -18.70
CA THR A 9 4.07 -9.76 -19.89
C THR A 9 4.77 -9.08 -21.07
N LYS A 10 4.50 -7.79 -21.32
CA LYS A 10 5.20 -6.97 -22.32
C LYS A 10 5.34 -5.52 -21.81
N ARG A 11 6.53 -4.92 -22.01
CA ARG A 11 6.78 -3.51 -21.70
C ARG A 11 7.14 -2.73 -22.94
N THR A 12 6.59 -1.52 -23.04
CA THR A 12 6.99 -0.57 -24.08
C THR A 12 8.44 -0.14 -23.87
N PRO A 13 9.17 0.27 -24.93
CA PRO A 13 10.54 0.78 -24.78
C PRO A 13 10.65 1.93 -23.78
N VAL A 14 9.64 2.83 -23.74
CA VAL A 14 9.58 3.96 -22.81
C VAL A 14 9.49 3.52 -21.35
N ALA A 15 8.83 2.39 -21.07
CA ALA A 15 8.74 1.86 -19.72
C ALA A 15 10.10 1.44 -19.13
N LYS A 16 11.14 1.23 -19.95
CA LYS A 16 12.51 0.93 -19.49
C LYS A 16 13.21 2.13 -18.85
N LEU A 17 12.72 3.35 -19.06
CA LEU A 17 13.26 4.56 -18.43
C LEU A 17 12.95 4.63 -16.93
N PHE A 18 11.93 3.89 -16.48
CA PHE A 18 11.52 3.85 -15.09
C PHE A 18 12.04 2.57 -14.43
N PRO A 19 12.52 2.66 -13.18
CA PRO A 19 13.03 1.50 -12.50
C PRO A 19 11.89 0.53 -12.11
N GLU A 20 12.18 -0.76 -12.11
CA GLU A 20 11.20 -1.83 -11.79
C GLU A 20 10.39 -1.59 -10.52
N TRP A 21 11.06 -1.15 -9.45
CA TRP A 21 10.42 -0.90 -8.16
C TRP A 21 9.33 0.19 -8.24
N TYR A 22 9.45 1.15 -9.18
CA TYR A 22 8.45 2.19 -9.38
C TYR A 22 7.13 1.60 -9.87
N PHE A 23 7.18 0.64 -10.79
CA PHE A 23 5.99 -0.06 -11.29
C PHE A 23 5.36 -0.94 -10.21
N HIS A 24 6.16 -1.68 -9.45
CA HIS A 24 5.66 -2.48 -8.32
C HIS A 24 4.97 -1.61 -7.29
N GLN A 25 5.54 -0.44 -7.03
CA GLN A 25 4.92 0.52 -6.14
C GLN A 25 3.58 1.03 -6.71
N ASN A 26 3.54 1.43 -7.98
CA ASN A 26 2.30 1.88 -8.59
C ASN A 26 1.20 0.80 -8.56
N ALA A 27 1.54 -0.44 -8.86
CA ALA A 27 0.61 -1.57 -8.78
C ALA A 27 0.13 -1.83 -7.33
N SER A 28 1.02 -1.66 -6.35
CA SER A 28 0.65 -1.74 -4.92
C SER A 28 -0.35 -0.64 -4.53
N LYS A 29 -0.20 0.59 -5.06
CA LYS A 29 -1.18 1.66 -4.83
C LYS A 29 -2.56 1.31 -5.36
N VAL A 30 -2.66 0.82 -6.60
CA VAL A 30 -3.94 0.41 -7.20
C VAL A 30 -4.61 -0.66 -6.34
N PHE A 31 -3.85 -1.69 -5.97
CA PHE A 31 -4.35 -2.75 -5.10
C PHE A 31 -4.88 -2.22 -3.76
N GLU A 32 -4.19 -1.26 -3.16
CA GLU A 32 -4.61 -0.65 -1.89
C GLU A 32 -5.83 0.26 -2.02
N GLN A 33 -6.01 0.91 -3.18
CA GLN A 33 -7.22 1.68 -3.47
C GLN A 33 -8.44 0.77 -3.54
N ASP A 34 -8.31 -0.39 -4.19
CA ASP A 34 -9.41 -1.35 -4.34
C ASP A 34 -9.71 -2.07 -3.02
N MET A 35 -8.69 -2.35 -2.22
CA MET A 35 -8.83 -3.10 -0.97
C MET A 35 -9.88 -2.49 -0.02
N GLY A 36 -9.86 -1.18 0.19
CA GLY A 36 -10.80 -0.51 1.10
C GLY A 36 -12.25 -0.61 0.62
N PHE A 37 -12.48 -0.58 -0.69
CA PHE A 37 -13.80 -0.73 -1.29
C PHE A 37 -14.28 -2.19 -1.30
N LEU A 38 -13.38 -3.14 -1.55
CA LEU A 38 -13.70 -4.57 -1.52
C LEU A 38 -13.98 -5.03 -0.09
N SER A 39 -13.23 -4.56 0.90
CA SER A 39 -13.43 -4.92 2.31
C SER A 39 -14.77 -4.39 2.83
N SER A 40 -15.17 -3.16 2.47
CA SER A 40 -16.45 -2.60 2.92
C SER A 40 -17.65 -3.29 2.28
N GLN A 41 -17.57 -3.65 1.00
CA GLN A 41 -18.62 -4.46 0.38
C GLN A 41 -18.71 -5.86 0.98
N ASN A 42 -17.57 -6.49 1.28
CA ASN A 42 -17.55 -7.79 1.94
C ASN A 42 -18.18 -7.72 3.35
N GLU A 43 -17.98 -6.62 4.07
CA GLU A 43 -18.65 -6.38 5.35
C GLU A 43 -20.18 -6.34 5.21
N ILE A 44 -20.71 -5.63 4.21
CA ILE A 44 -22.15 -5.59 3.92
C ILE A 44 -22.67 -7.00 3.60
N LEU A 45 -21.97 -7.75 2.75
CA LEU A 45 -22.35 -9.12 2.39
C LEU A 45 -22.43 -10.05 3.62
N LEU A 46 -21.48 -9.93 4.55
CA LEU A 46 -21.46 -10.71 5.79
C LEU A 46 -22.53 -10.26 6.80
N LYS A 47 -22.83 -8.96 6.84
CA LYS A 47 -23.82 -8.39 7.76
C LYS A 47 -25.25 -8.75 7.34
N GLU A 48 -25.58 -8.52 6.08
CA GLU A 48 -26.94 -8.71 5.56
C GLU A 48 -27.26 -10.19 5.34
N LYS A 49 -26.25 -11.02 5.02
CA LYS A 49 -26.39 -12.48 4.80
C LYS A 49 -27.41 -12.85 3.71
N LEU A 50 -27.66 -11.93 2.78
CA LEU A 50 -28.55 -12.11 1.65
C LEU A 50 -27.76 -12.48 0.38
N PRO A 51 -28.38 -13.18 -0.58
CA PRO A 51 -27.75 -13.45 -1.87
C PRO A 51 -27.54 -12.16 -2.68
N THR A 52 -26.57 -12.19 -3.61
CA THR A 52 -26.15 -10.96 -4.32
C THR A 52 -27.24 -10.36 -5.21
N LYS A 53 -28.22 -11.15 -5.67
CA LYS A 53 -29.36 -10.62 -6.45
C LYS A 53 -30.27 -9.67 -5.67
N GLU A 54 -30.27 -9.77 -4.33
CA GLU A 54 -31.09 -8.94 -3.45
C GLU A 54 -30.33 -7.70 -2.99
N LEU A 55 -29.01 -7.81 -2.84
CA LEU A 55 -28.14 -6.73 -2.37
C LEU A 55 -27.69 -5.77 -3.48
N TYR A 56 -27.60 -6.25 -4.72
CA TYR A 56 -27.08 -5.47 -5.84
C TYR A 56 -28.11 -5.33 -6.96
N LEU A 57 -28.20 -4.11 -7.50
CA LEU A 57 -28.91 -3.85 -8.75
C LEU A 57 -28.05 -4.33 -9.92
N ASN A 58 -28.39 -5.47 -10.52
CA ASN A 58 -27.70 -5.98 -11.70
C ASN A 58 -28.33 -5.42 -12.98
N LEU A 59 -27.69 -4.42 -13.59
CA LEU A 59 -28.14 -3.82 -14.84
C LEU A 59 -27.84 -4.76 -16.00
N LYS A 60 -28.88 -5.19 -16.74
CA LYS A 60 -28.72 -6.12 -17.87
C LYS A 60 -27.77 -5.62 -18.96
N SER A 61 -27.62 -4.30 -19.11
CA SER A 61 -26.77 -3.66 -20.12
C SER A 61 -25.28 -3.69 -19.77
N SER A 62 -24.93 -3.76 -18.48
CA SER A 62 -23.56 -3.49 -18.01
C SER A 62 -23.02 -4.60 -17.11
N ASP A 63 -23.88 -5.32 -16.41
CA ASP A 63 -23.52 -6.31 -15.40
C ASP A 63 -23.76 -7.76 -15.85
N THR A 64 -23.98 -7.99 -17.15
CA THR A 64 -24.31 -9.32 -17.69
C THR A 64 -23.31 -10.38 -17.23
N TRP A 65 -22.02 -10.13 -17.41
CA TRP A 65 -20.97 -11.08 -17.02
C TRP A 65 -20.79 -11.19 -15.50
N VAL A 66 -21.07 -10.12 -14.75
CA VAL A 66 -21.07 -10.17 -13.28
C VAL A 66 -22.18 -11.10 -12.80
N ALA A 67 -23.39 -10.98 -13.35
CA ALA A 67 -24.51 -11.83 -13.03
C ALA A 67 -24.26 -13.30 -13.41
N GLU A 68 -23.72 -13.56 -14.61
CA GLU A 68 -23.39 -14.93 -15.05
C GLU A 68 -22.28 -15.56 -14.20
N TYR A 69 -21.25 -14.80 -13.82
CA TYR A 69 -20.24 -15.26 -12.87
C TYR A 69 -20.86 -15.67 -11.52
N ARG A 70 -21.81 -14.88 -11.00
CA ARG A 70 -22.49 -15.19 -9.74
C ARG A 70 -23.39 -16.42 -9.84
N LYS A 71 -24.06 -16.64 -10.98
CA LYS A 71 -24.82 -17.88 -11.24
C LYS A 71 -23.90 -19.10 -11.37
N TRP A 72 -22.73 -18.92 -11.98
CA TRP A 72 -21.72 -19.98 -12.00
C TRP A 72 -21.27 -20.33 -10.57
N MET A 73 -21.07 -19.34 -9.70
CA MET A 73 -20.79 -19.56 -8.28
C MET A 73 -21.92 -20.30 -7.56
N ASP A 74 -23.20 -20.05 -7.89
CA ASP A 74 -24.31 -20.85 -7.36
C ASP A 74 -24.17 -22.33 -7.73
N LYS A 75 -23.65 -22.64 -8.92
CA LYS A 75 -23.54 -24.01 -9.44
C LYS A 75 -22.34 -24.77 -8.89
N VAL A 76 -21.20 -24.11 -8.72
CA VAL A 76 -19.92 -24.78 -8.42
C VAL A 76 -19.27 -24.33 -7.11
N GLY A 77 -19.81 -23.32 -6.42
CA GLY A 77 -19.22 -22.75 -5.22
C GLY A 77 -19.28 -23.64 -3.97
N HIS A 78 -20.07 -24.72 -3.98
CA HIS A 78 -20.32 -25.57 -2.82
C HIS A 78 -19.07 -26.25 -2.22
N GLY A 79 -17.99 -26.38 -3.00
CA GLY A 79 -16.72 -26.94 -2.52
C GLY A 79 -15.75 -25.91 -1.91
N MET A 80 -16.11 -24.62 -1.90
CA MET A 80 -15.26 -23.57 -1.35
C MET A 80 -15.55 -23.32 0.13
N PRO A 81 -14.57 -22.83 0.92
CA PRO A 81 -14.78 -22.49 2.34
C PRO A 81 -15.92 -21.49 2.57
N TYR A 82 -16.18 -20.62 1.59
CA TYR A 82 -17.32 -19.72 1.53
C TYR A 82 -17.52 -19.26 0.08
N HIS A 83 -18.73 -18.84 -0.27
CA HIS A 83 -19.02 -18.21 -1.56
C HIS A 83 -20.26 -17.30 -1.49
N PHE A 84 -20.28 -16.27 -2.33
CA PHE A 84 -21.44 -15.41 -2.54
C PHE A 84 -21.91 -15.57 -3.99
N GLY A 85 -22.97 -16.34 -4.17
CA GLY A 85 -23.58 -16.61 -5.46
C GLY A 85 -24.69 -15.61 -5.81
N HIS A 86 -25.36 -15.84 -6.94
CA HIS A 86 -26.49 -15.02 -7.39
C HIS A 86 -27.72 -15.27 -6.52
N SER A 87 -28.04 -16.53 -6.23
CA SER A 87 -29.14 -16.94 -5.35
C SER A 87 -28.69 -17.69 -4.11
N THR A 88 -27.45 -18.20 -4.06
CA THR A 88 -26.93 -18.94 -2.92
C THR A 88 -25.88 -18.14 -2.16
N ILE A 89 -25.68 -18.49 -0.90
CA ILE A 89 -24.63 -17.97 -0.05
C ILE A 89 -24.09 -19.10 0.83
N SER A 90 -22.78 -19.11 0.99
CA SER A 90 -22.07 -19.91 1.97
C SER A 90 -21.16 -18.95 2.71
N LEU A 91 -21.43 -18.75 3.99
CA LEU A 91 -20.69 -17.84 4.84
C LEU A 91 -19.45 -18.54 5.41
N PRO A 92 -18.35 -17.81 5.65
CA PRO A 92 -17.21 -18.38 6.35
C PRO A 92 -17.59 -18.66 7.81
N ASN A 93 -17.00 -19.71 8.41
CA ASN A 93 -17.20 -20.07 9.82
C ASN A 93 -16.80 -18.92 10.76
N GLU A 94 -15.74 -18.20 10.40
CA GLU A 94 -15.29 -16.99 11.09
C GLU A 94 -15.42 -15.79 10.14
N PRO A 95 -15.97 -14.65 10.58
CA PRO A 95 -16.05 -13.46 9.74
C PRO A 95 -14.63 -13.04 9.33
N ALA A 96 -14.40 -12.74 8.04
CA ALA A 96 -13.12 -12.26 7.53
C ALA A 96 -12.59 -11.01 8.26
N VAL A 97 -13.50 -10.32 8.95
CA VAL A 97 -13.24 -9.12 9.74
C VAL A 97 -12.64 -9.45 11.13
N VAL A 98 -12.93 -10.63 11.68
CA VAL A 98 -12.34 -11.12 12.95
C VAL A 98 -10.88 -11.54 12.77
N GLU A 99 -10.46 -11.95 11.56
CA GLU A 99 -9.07 -12.37 11.32
C GLU A 99 -8.06 -11.21 11.27
N HIS A 100 -8.47 -9.96 10.96
CA HIS A 100 -7.51 -8.85 10.82
C HIS A 100 -7.89 -7.48 11.42
N ALA A 101 -9.17 -7.16 11.63
CA ALA A 101 -9.62 -5.99 12.40
C ALA A 101 -11.17 -5.91 12.37
N PRO A 102 -11.90 -6.10 13.50
CA PRO A 102 -13.36 -6.08 13.53
C PRO A 102 -13.96 -4.80 12.91
N ALA A 103 -15.11 -4.96 12.25
CA ALA A 103 -15.82 -3.91 11.52
C ALA A 103 -16.16 -2.72 12.43
N GLY A 104 -16.21 -1.52 11.85
CA GLY A 104 -16.49 -0.29 12.59
C GLY A 104 -15.22 0.47 12.99
N LEU A 105 -15.13 0.91 14.24
CA LEU A 105 -14.05 1.79 14.71
C LEU A 105 -12.66 1.17 14.50
N VAL A 106 -12.51 -0.14 14.70
CA VAL A 106 -11.22 -0.83 14.58
C VAL A 106 -10.80 -0.97 13.12
N ALA A 107 -11.68 -1.41 12.21
CA ALA A 107 -11.42 -1.40 10.77
C ALA A 107 -11.16 0.01 10.22
N GLY A 108 -11.92 1.00 10.69
CA GLY A 108 -11.73 2.42 10.38
C GLY A 108 -10.37 2.92 10.85
N LEU A 109 -9.96 2.62 12.09
CA LEU A 109 -8.64 2.93 12.64
C LEU A 109 -7.52 2.16 11.97
N SER A 110 -7.71 0.89 11.60
CA SER A 110 -6.72 0.10 10.85
C SER A 110 -6.55 0.58 9.42
N ALA A 111 -7.61 1.12 8.80
CA ALA A 111 -7.59 1.75 7.49
C ALA A 111 -7.11 3.22 7.52
N SER A 112 -7.34 3.93 8.63
CA SER A 112 -6.98 5.35 8.81
C SER A 112 -5.66 5.57 9.54
N SER A 113 -5.14 4.56 10.25
CA SER A 113 -3.84 4.65 10.91
C SER A 113 -2.77 4.74 9.83
N PRO A 114 -1.95 5.81 9.83
CA PRO A 114 -0.83 5.89 8.94
C PRO A 114 0.00 4.61 9.08
N ALA A 115 0.43 4.04 7.96
CA ALA A 115 1.37 2.92 7.94
C ALA A 115 2.74 3.25 8.60
N LYS A 116 2.94 4.47 9.10
CA LYS A 116 3.98 4.81 10.07
C LYS A 116 3.51 4.30 11.43
N GLY A 117 4.21 3.32 11.99
CA GLY A 117 3.99 2.96 13.38
C GLY A 117 4.28 4.15 14.32
N GLY A 118 4.10 3.93 15.62
CA GLY A 118 4.41 4.93 16.65
C GLY A 118 5.82 5.52 16.50
N ILE A 119 6.09 6.62 17.21
CA ILE A 119 7.36 7.34 17.18
C ILE A 119 8.54 6.36 17.24
N GLY A 120 9.40 6.38 16.21
CA GLY A 120 10.58 5.51 16.11
C GLY A 120 10.38 4.16 15.39
N THR A 121 9.15 3.81 14.98
CA THR A 121 8.89 2.55 14.24
C THR A 121 8.57 2.82 12.76
N MET A 122 9.30 2.16 11.86
CA MET A 122 9.16 2.37 10.40
C MET A 122 7.86 1.76 9.83
N HIS A 123 7.30 0.74 10.50
CA HIS A 123 6.16 -0.04 10.02
C HIS A 123 5.17 -0.29 11.16
N ALA A 124 3.87 -0.14 10.90
CA ALA A 124 2.84 -0.67 11.79
C ALA A 124 2.90 -2.22 11.80
N PRO A 125 2.62 -2.89 12.93
CA PRO A 125 2.53 -4.35 13.04
C PRO A 125 1.24 -4.87 12.38
N ASN A 126 0.99 -4.46 11.13
CA ASN A 126 -0.12 -4.90 10.32
C ASN A 126 0.45 -5.69 9.15
N LEU A 127 0.16 -6.99 9.10
CA LEU A 127 0.60 -7.89 8.03
C LEU A 127 0.02 -7.51 6.65
N ALA A 128 -1.07 -6.74 6.62
CA ALA A 128 -1.64 -6.17 5.40
C ALA A 128 -0.94 -4.88 4.93
N ASN A 129 0.10 -4.41 5.63
CA ASN A 129 0.93 -3.30 5.16
C ASN A 129 1.74 -3.72 3.92
N ARG A 130 1.88 -2.81 2.94
CA ARG A 130 2.69 -2.98 1.73
C ARG A 130 4.08 -3.57 2.00
N TYR A 131 4.73 -3.12 3.08
CA TYR A 131 6.04 -3.63 3.45
C TYR A 131 6.02 -5.16 3.65
N PHE A 132 5.09 -5.66 4.47
CA PHE A 132 4.94 -7.10 4.76
C PHE A 132 4.33 -7.86 3.57
N ARG A 133 3.33 -7.31 2.89
CA ARG A 133 2.66 -7.97 1.75
C ARG A 133 3.55 -8.14 0.52
N HIS A 134 4.47 -7.20 0.29
CA HIS A 134 5.26 -7.15 -0.95
C HIS A 134 6.76 -6.93 -0.72
N VAL A 135 7.16 -5.86 -0.02
CA VAL A 135 8.58 -5.43 0.00
C VAL A 135 9.51 -6.50 0.58
N ILE A 136 9.14 -7.15 1.69
CA ILE A 136 10.00 -8.17 2.31
C ILE A 136 10.20 -9.40 1.41
N HIS A 137 9.21 -9.69 0.55
CA HIS A 137 9.18 -10.84 -0.34
C HIS A 137 9.74 -10.54 -1.74
N CYS A 138 9.84 -9.26 -2.12
CA CYS A 138 10.38 -8.82 -3.40
C CYS A 138 11.85 -8.38 -3.25
N LYS A 139 12.78 -9.17 -3.80
CA LYS A 139 14.23 -8.86 -3.77
C LYS A 139 14.52 -7.46 -4.33
N GLY A 140 13.90 -7.07 -5.44
CA GLY A 140 14.10 -5.76 -6.07
C GLY A 140 13.70 -4.60 -5.16
N CYS A 141 12.46 -4.58 -4.68
CA CYS A 141 11.95 -3.53 -3.80
C CYS A 141 12.72 -3.48 -2.47
N ARG A 142 13.05 -4.64 -1.89
CA ARG A 142 13.86 -4.72 -0.66
C ARG A 142 15.25 -4.11 -0.83
N THR A 143 15.94 -4.42 -1.92
CA THR A 143 17.27 -3.87 -2.21
C THR A 143 17.20 -2.36 -2.39
N VAL A 144 16.19 -1.86 -3.10
CA VAL A 144 15.99 -0.42 -3.33
C VAL A 144 15.74 0.33 -2.02
N VAL A 145 14.88 -0.19 -1.14
CA VAL A 145 14.63 0.41 0.18
C VAL A 145 15.92 0.46 1.00
N LYS A 146 16.71 -0.61 1.02
CA LYS A 146 18.01 -0.63 1.70
C LYS A 146 18.98 0.41 1.14
N ALA A 147 19.06 0.53 -0.19
CA ALA A 147 19.92 1.51 -0.85
C ALA A 147 19.53 2.95 -0.49
N PHE A 148 18.23 3.30 -0.58
CA PHE A 148 17.77 4.64 -0.19
C PHE A 148 17.97 4.91 1.30
N GLN A 149 17.84 3.89 2.17
CA GLN A 149 18.14 4.04 3.60
C GLN A 149 19.63 4.32 3.84
N ALA A 150 20.52 3.64 3.13
CA ALA A 150 21.96 3.89 3.22
C ALA A 150 22.31 5.32 2.75
N TRP A 151 21.78 5.74 1.60
CA TRP A 151 21.96 7.10 1.09
C TRP A 151 21.39 8.17 2.01
N LYS A 152 20.20 7.95 2.56
CA LYS A 152 19.60 8.84 3.56
C LYS A 152 20.52 9.02 4.77
N ASN A 153 21.08 7.93 5.30
CA ASN A 153 21.96 7.97 6.47
C ASN A 153 23.27 8.70 6.14
N ALA A 154 23.90 8.39 5.00
CA ALA A 154 25.12 9.05 4.56
C ALA A 154 24.91 10.56 4.34
N LEU A 155 23.85 10.96 3.64
CA LEU A 155 23.52 12.37 3.41
C LEU A 155 23.19 13.11 4.70
N THR A 156 22.50 12.45 5.65
CA THR A 156 22.26 13.02 6.98
C THR A 156 23.58 13.29 7.70
N ALA A 157 24.51 12.33 7.69
CA ALA A 157 25.81 12.50 8.33
C ALA A 157 26.61 13.66 7.70
N VAL A 158 26.64 13.76 6.37
CA VAL A 158 27.31 14.86 5.66
C VAL A 158 26.64 16.20 5.94
N ALA A 159 25.31 16.26 5.98
CA ALA A 159 24.57 17.48 6.29
C ALA A 159 24.91 17.99 7.70
N VAL A 160 24.89 17.10 8.70
CA VAL A 160 25.21 17.44 10.09
C VAL A 160 26.68 17.87 10.23
N ALA A 161 27.61 17.14 9.62
CA ALA A 161 29.03 17.49 9.65
C ALA A 161 29.30 18.86 8.98
N SER A 162 28.69 19.11 7.82
CA SER A 162 28.83 20.39 7.11
C SER A 162 28.25 21.55 7.92
N ALA A 163 27.09 21.36 8.55
CA ALA A 163 26.47 22.36 9.42
C ALA A 163 27.34 22.65 10.66
N ALA A 164 27.91 21.62 11.29
CA ALA A 164 28.82 21.78 12.43
C ALA A 164 30.10 22.54 12.04
N LEU A 165 30.72 22.18 10.91
CA LEU A 165 31.91 22.87 10.40
C LEU A 165 31.61 24.34 10.03
N ALA A 166 30.41 24.63 9.54
CA ALA A 166 30.00 26.00 9.21
C ALA A 166 29.90 26.93 10.44
N ILE A 167 29.72 26.36 11.65
CA ILE A 167 29.75 27.10 12.90
C ILE A 167 31.19 27.46 13.28
N LEU A 168 32.14 26.54 13.06
CA LEU A 168 33.54 26.67 13.49
C LEU A 168 34.38 27.54 12.54
N VAL A 169 34.04 27.57 11.26
CA VAL A 169 34.81 28.29 10.22
C VAL A 169 34.55 29.80 10.26
N SER A 170 35.62 30.58 10.30
CA SER A 170 35.57 32.04 10.35
C SER A 170 35.40 32.70 8.97
N GLY A 171 35.78 32.02 7.88
CA GLY A 171 35.72 32.55 6.52
C GLY A 171 34.30 32.58 5.95
N ARG A 172 33.78 33.76 5.57
CA ARG A 172 32.43 33.94 5.01
C ARG A 172 32.14 33.04 3.79
N GLN A 173 33.12 32.90 2.88
CA GLN A 173 32.98 32.07 1.67
C GLN A 173 32.86 30.58 2.01
N TRP A 174 33.74 30.07 2.88
CA TRP A 174 33.71 28.68 3.33
C TRP A 174 32.45 28.36 4.12
N LYS A 175 31.98 29.28 4.96
CA LYS A 175 30.70 29.16 5.66
C LYS A 175 29.53 29.05 4.68
N ALA A 176 29.50 29.89 3.65
CA ALA A 176 28.48 29.82 2.62
C ALA A 176 28.49 28.47 1.88
N LEU A 177 29.67 27.99 1.47
CA LEU A 177 29.83 26.68 0.79
C LEU A 177 29.33 25.51 1.66
N LEU A 178 29.71 25.49 2.94
CA LEU A 178 29.29 24.44 3.88
C LEU A 178 27.78 24.44 4.13
N LEU A 179 27.16 25.62 4.26
CA LEU A 179 25.72 25.73 4.41
C LEU A 179 24.97 25.30 3.15
N VAL A 180 25.43 25.70 1.96
CA VAL A 180 24.85 25.24 0.69
C VAL A 180 24.96 23.72 0.56
N SER A 181 26.11 23.14 0.88
CA SER A 181 26.29 21.67 0.91
C SER A 181 25.32 20.99 1.87
N ALA A 182 25.16 21.51 3.10
CA ALA A 182 24.22 20.99 4.07
C ALA A 182 22.77 21.05 3.58
N SER A 183 22.39 22.16 2.92
CA SER A 183 21.06 22.31 2.31
C SER A 183 20.82 21.30 1.19
N LEU A 184 21.78 21.13 0.27
CA LEU A 184 21.68 20.14 -0.81
C LEU A 184 21.57 18.71 -0.28
N CYS A 185 22.38 18.36 0.73
CA CYS A 185 22.29 17.07 1.40
C CYS A 185 20.92 16.86 2.06
N SER A 186 20.35 17.90 2.68
CA SER A 186 19.02 17.84 3.30
C SER A 186 17.91 17.61 2.27
N VAL A 187 18.00 18.24 1.09
CA VAL A 187 17.11 17.94 -0.05
C VAL A 187 17.23 16.48 -0.48
N GLY A 188 18.46 15.96 -0.56
CA GLY A 188 18.70 14.55 -0.85
C GLY A 188 18.13 13.59 0.21
N VAL A 189 18.24 13.93 1.50
CA VAL A 189 17.62 13.19 2.62
C VAL A 189 16.10 13.16 2.48
N TYR A 190 15.49 14.28 2.12
CA TYR A 190 14.05 14.37 1.87
C TYR A 190 13.64 13.48 0.69
N ALA A 191 14.35 13.55 -0.44
CA ALA A 191 14.11 12.69 -1.60
C ALA A 191 14.22 11.21 -1.27
N CYS A 192 15.27 10.79 -0.55
CA CYS A 192 15.44 9.40 -0.11
C CYS A 192 14.32 8.96 0.84
N SER A 193 13.94 9.83 1.79
CA SER A 193 12.84 9.55 2.72
C SER A 193 11.51 9.39 1.99
N THR A 194 11.26 10.20 0.96
CA THR A 194 10.07 10.08 0.10
C THR A 194 10.09 8.77 -0.68
N ALA A 195 11.22 8.38 -1.26
CA ALA A 195 11.34 7.11 -1.99
C ALA A 195 11.13 5.88 -1.08
N ILE A 196 11.67 5.92 0.15
CA ILE A 196 11.41 4.89 1.18
C ILE A 196 9.92 4.85 1.50
N ALA A 197 9.31 5.99 1.83
CA ALA A 197 7.89 6.06 2.15
C ALA A 197 7.02 5.55 0.99
N MET A 198 7.33 5.94 -0.23
CA MET A 198 6.65 5.41 -1.41
C MET A 198 6.69 3.89 -1.46
N ASN A 199 7.77 3.22 -1.09
CA ASN A 199 7.82 1.76 -1.14
C ASN A 199 7.22 1.09 0.09
N THR A 200 7.15 1.75 1.24
CA THR A 200 6.82 1.10 2.53
C THR A 200 5.51 1.55 3.16
N THR A 201 4.96 2.71 2.79
CA THR A 201 3.71 3.24 3.37
C THR A 201 2.52 2.93 2.47
N ASN A 202 1.44 2.38 3.02
CA ASN A 202 0.19 2.20 2.28
C ASN A 202 -0.32 3.55 1.75
N PHE A 203 -0.86 3.52 0.54
CA PHE A 203 -1.60 4.59 -0.06
C PHE A 203 -3.05 4.51 0.43
N ILE A 204 -3.53 5.59 1.03
CA ILE A 204 -4.91 5.73 1.44
C ILE A 204 -5.54 6.73 0.49
N ARG A 205 -6.58 6.31 -0.23
CA ARG A 205 -7.38 7.23 -1.03
C ARG A 205 -8.19 8.10 -0.07
N THR A 206 -7.94 9.40 -0.07
CA THR A 206 -8.80 10.36 0.62
C THR A 206 -10.12 10.44 -0.16
N HIS A 207 -11.13 9.72 0.29
CA HIS A 207 -12.48 9.90 -0.22
C HIS A 207 -13.07 11.18 0.38
N ARG A 208 -13.69 12.02 -0.46
CA ARG A 208 -14.51 13.14 0.03
C ARG A 208 -15.65 12.50 0.82
N ARG A 209 -15.65 12.67 2.15
CA ARG A 209 -16.84 12.36 2.95
C ARG A 209 -17.91 13.35 2.49
N LEU A 210 -18.97 12.83 1.88
CA LEU A 210 -20.20 13.58 1.67
C LEU A 210 -20.88 13.77 3.03
#